data_AF-A0A7X7QFM0-F1
#
_entry.id   AF-A0A7X7QFM0-F1
#
_cell.length_a   1.000
_cell.length_b   1.000
_cell.length_c   1.000
_cell.angle_alpha   90.00
_cell.angle_beta   90.00
_cell.angle_gamma   90.00
#
_symmetry.space_group_name_H-M   'P 1'
#
loop_
_entity.id
_entity.type
_entity.pdbx_description
1 polymer ?
#
loop_
_entity_poly.entity_id
_entity_poly.type
_entity_poly.pdbx_seq_one_letter_code
_entity_poly.pdbx_strand_id
1 'polypeptide(L)'
;MNERTQELLIKGAGTVTALAAAWLVQRAISAVWKAARGHDLPTGKDDTDEAVGEVVAAAVVTGALGALVRVLATRGGTKAARRILAR
;
A
#
# COMPACT_ATOMS: atom_id res chain seq x y z
N MET A 1 -1.10 20.99 -28.47
CA MET A 1 -1.45 19.96 -27.46
C MET A 1 -2.18 20.68 -26.34
N ASN A 2 -3.41 20.28 -26.04
CA ASN A 2 -4.39 21.14 -25.38
C ASN A 2 -4.35 20.90 -23.85
N GLU A 3 -4.59 21.93 -23.04
CA GLU A 3 -4.52 21.84 -21.56
C GLU A 3 -5.41 20.73 -21.00
N ARG A 4 -6.61 20.54 -21.56
CA ARG A 4 -7.52 19.45 -21.17
C ARG A 4 -6.94 18.06 -21.43
N THR A 5 -6.22 17.87 -22.52
CA THR A 5 -5.57 16.58 -22.83
C THR A 5 -4.42 16.32 -21.86
N GLN A 6 -3.66 17.35 -21.48
CA GLN A 6 -2.63 17.20 -20.45
C GLN A 6 -3.22 16.87 -19.07
N GLU A 7 -4.30 17.53 -18.67
CA GLU A 7 -4.98 17.25 -17.40
C GLU A 7 -5.51 15.82 -17.35
N LEU A 8 -6.11 15.34 -18.45
CA LEU A 8 -6.59 13.97 -18.58
C LEU A 8 -5.45 12.94 -18.56
N LEU A 9 -4.33 13.24 -19.21
CA LEU A 9 -3.14 12.38 -19.19
C LEU A 9 -2.51 12.32 -17.80
N ILE A 10 -2.42 13.45 -17.08
CA ILE A 10 -1.88 13.51 -15.72
C ILE A 10 -2.79 12.75 -14.74
N LYS A 11 -4.11 12.99 -14.80
CA LYS A 11 -5.08 12.25 -13.98
C LYS A 11 -5.08 10.76 -14.29
N GLY A 12 -5.02 10.41 -15.58
CA GLY A 12 -4.93 9.02 -16.03
C GLY A 12 -3.67 8.33 -15.54
N ALA A 13 -2.50 8.94 -15.73
CA ALA A 13 -1.23 8.42 -15.26
C ALA A 13 -1.19 8.26 -13.73
N GLY A 14 -1.72 9.24 -12.98
CA GLY A 14 -1.83 9.16 -11.53
C GLY A 14 -2.72 8.00 -11.07
N THR A 15 -3.86 7.81 -11.72
CA THR A 15 -4.80 6.72 -11.42
C THR A 15 -4.18 5.35 -11.70
N VAL A 16 -3.54 5.18 -12.87
CA VAL A 16 -2.85 3.94 -13.23
C VAL A 16 -1.72 3.64 -12.24
N THR A 17 -0.96 4.65 -11.84
CA THR A 17 0.12 4.50 -10.85
C THR A 17 -0.44 4.07 -9.48
N ALA A 18 -1.55 4.65 -9.04
CA ALA A 18 -2.20 4.27 -7.79
C ALA A 18 -2.70 2.82 -7.82
N LEU A 19 -3.30 2.39 -8.95
CA LEU A 19 -3.73 1.00 -9.13
C LEU A 19 -2.55 0.01 -9.13
N ALA A 20 -1.45 0.36 -9.81
CA ALA A 20 -0.24 -0.46 -9.82
C ALA A 20 0.37 -0.58 -8.40
N ALA A 21 0.38 0.53 -7.65
CA ALA A 21 0.84 0.53 -6.26
C ALA A 21 -0.06 -0.34 -5.37
N ALA A 22 -1.38 -0.24 -5.51
CA ALA A 22 -2.34 -1.07 -4.76
C ALA A 22 -2.12 -2.56 -5.05
N TRP A 23 -1.94 -2.93 -6.33
CA TRP A 23 -1.67 -4.30 -6.73
C TRP A 23 -0.36 -4.84 -6.13
N LEU A 24 0.71 -4.03 -6.16
CA LEU A 24 1.99 -4.38 -5.54
C LEU A 24 1.87 -4.57 -4.03
N VAL A 25 1.12 -3.71 -3.34
CA VAL A 25 0.89 -3.83 -1.90
C VAL A 25 0.15 -5.12 -1.57
N GLN A 26 -0.91 -5.46 -2.32
CA GLN A 26 -1.62 -6.72 -2.13
C GLN A 26 -0.69 -7.93 -2.33
N ARG A 27 0.13 -7.91 -3.39
CA ARG A 27 1.11 -8.96 -3.68
C ARG A 27 2.13 -9.11 -2.55
N ALA A 28 2.62 -7.99 -2.01
CA ALA A 28 3.59 -7.96 -0.92
C ALA A 28 2.98 -8.51 0.37
N ILE A 29 1.75 -8.14 0.71
CA ILE A 29 1.04 -8.65 1.89
C ILE A 29 0.87 -10.17 1.79
N SER A 30 0.39 -10.68 0.65
CA SER A 30 0.25 -12.13 0.43
C SER A 30 1.59 -12.86 0.54
N ALA A 31 2.66 -12.31 -0.02
CA ALA A 31 3.99 -12.91 0.03
C ALA A 31 4.56 -12.95 1.46
N VAL A 32 4.42 -11.84 2.21
CA VAL A 32 4.83 -11.77 3.62
C VAL A 32 4.03 -12.77 4.45
N TRP A 33 2.73 -12.95 4.19
CA TRP A 33 1.94 -13.93 4.91
C TRP A 33 2.34 -15.36 4.65
N LYS A 34 2.52 -15.69 3.36
CA LYS A 34 2.95 -17.01 2.95
C LYS A 34 4.31 -17.35 3.54
N ALA A 35 5.21 -16.36 3.64
CA ALA A 35 6.51 -16.53 4.28
C ALA A 35 6.43 -16.65 5.81
N ALA A 36 5.54 -15.91 6.46
CA ALA A 36 5.43 -15.87 7.93
C ALA A 36 4.61 -17.04 8.52
N ARG A 37 3.53 -17.44 7.85
CA ARG A 37 2.60 -18.48 8.34
C ARG A 37 2.72 -19.79 7.59
N GLY A 38 3.22 -19.81 6.35
CA GLY A 38 3.35 -21.03 5.55
C GLY A 38 2.06 -21.46 4.83
N HIS A 39 0.97 -20.72 5.00
CA HIS A 39 -0.33 -20.92 4.35
C HIS A 39 -0.88 -19.59 3.82
N ASP A 40 -1.80 -19.65 2.85
CA ASP A 40 -2.35 -18.46 2.18
C ASP A 40 -3.25 -17.64 3.12
N LEU A 41 -3.36 -16.33 2.83
CA LEU A 41 -4.05 -15.34 3.67
C LEU A 41 -5.49 -15.81 3.96
N PRO A 42 -5.89 -15.99 5.24
CA PRO A 42 -7.23 -16.45 5.57
C PRO A 42 -8.26 -15.44 5.05
N THR A 43 -9.08 -15.85 4.10
CA THR A 43 -10.14 -15.00 3.55
C THR A 43 -11.38 -15.03 4.44
N GLY A 44 -11.22 -14.78 5.75
CA GLY A 44 -12.32 -14.55 6.71
C GLY A 44 -13.55 -15.46 6.64
N LYS A 45 -13.42 -16.66 6.07
CA LYS A 45 -14.49 -17.62 5.83
C LYS A 45 -14.42 -18.81 6.79
N ASP A 46 -13.31 -18.96 7.49
CA ASP A 46 -13.13 -20.00 8.48
C ASP A 46 -13.37 -19.40 9.87
N ASP A 47 -14.60 -19.57 10.35
CA ASP A 47 -15.02 -19.25 11.73
C ASP A 47 -14.43 -20.29 12.69
N THR A 48 -13.12 -20.23 12.93
CA THR A 48 -12.46 -20.96 14.03
C THR A 48 -11.78 -19.95 14.95
N ASP A 49 -11.75 -20.21 16.27
CA ASP A 49 -11.07 -19.33 17.24
C ASP A 49 -9.58 -19.11 16.91
N GLU A 50 -8.98 -20.01 16.14
CA GLU A 50 -7.64 -19.88 15.55
C GLU A 50 -7.52 -18.68 14.60
N ALA A 51 -8.62 -18.29 13.93
CA ALA A 51 -8.69 -17.15 13.04
C ALA A 51 -8.61 -15.81 13.78
N VAL A 52 -9.01 -15.72 15.06
CA VAL A 52 -8.96 -14.45 15.81
C VAL A 52 -7.51 -14.01 16.05
N GLY A 53 -6.64 -14.95 16.45
CA GLY A 53 -5.21 -14.67 16.61
C GLY A 53 -4.54 -14.29 15.29
N GLU A 54 -5.00 -14.89 14.18
CA GLU A 54 -4.50 -14.60 12.85
C GLU A 54 -4.99 -13.24 12.30
N VAL A 55 -6.23 -12.85 12.61
CA VAL A 55 -6.77 -11.51 12.34
C VAL A 55 -6.06 -10.43 13.16
N VAL A 56 -5.71 -10.71 14.43
CA VAL A 56 -4.94 -9.76 15.25
C VAL A 56 -3.52 -9.60 14.70
N ALA A 57 -2.84 -10.71 14.36
CA ALA A 57 -1.55 -10.66 13.68
C ALA A 57 -1.66 -9.86 12.37
N ALA A 58 -2.77 -10.01 11.65
CA ALA A 58 -3.04 -9.27 10.43
C ALA A 58 -3.15 -7.76 10.64
N ALA A 59 -3.91 -7.38 11.65
CA ALA A 59 -4.13 -6.01 12.02
C ALA A 59 -2.81 -5.35 12.45
N VAL A 60 -1.95 -6.06 13.20
CA VAL A 60 -0.64 -5.55 13.61
C VAL A 60 0.27 -5.33 12.40
N VAL A 61 0.38 -6.30 11.49
CA VAL A 61 1.20 -6.16 10.27
C VAL A 61 0.69 -5.03 9.39
N THR A 62 -0.62 -4.97 9.17
CA THR A 62 -1.25 -3.91 8.36
C THR A 62 -1.08 -2.54 9.01
N GLY A 63 -1.25 -2.44 10.33
CA GLY A 63 -1.03 -1.21 11.10
C GLY A 63 0.42 -0.75 11.07
N ALA A 64 1.38 -1.67 11.19
CA ALA A 64 2.80 -1.39 11.10
C ALA A 64 3.18 -0.90 9.69
N LEU A 65 2.68 -1.57 8.64
CA LEU A 65 2.87 -1.15 7.25
C LEU A 65 2.23 0.22 6.98
N GLY A 66 1.03 0.48 7.50
CA GLY A 66 0.36 1.78 7.39
C GLY A 66 1.15 2.91 8.05
N ALA A 67 1.72 2.65 9.23
CA ALA A 67 2.61 3.60 9.90
C ALA A 67 3.89 3.85 9.08
N LEU A 68 4.50 2.81 8.51
CA LEU A 68 5.66 2.94 7.63
C LEU A 68 5.33 3.76 6.38
N VAL A 69 4.21 3.47 5.71
CA VAL A 69 3.74 4.25 4.55
C VAL A 69 3.54 5.70 4.93
N ARG A 70 2.94 6.00 6.10
CA ARG A 70 2.77 7.37 6.58
C ARG A 70 4.11 8.07 6.82
N VAL A 71 5.08 7.38 7.41
CA VAL A 71 6.45 7.90 7.61
C VAL A 71 7.16 8.12 6.27
N LEU A 72 7.03 7.19 5.31
CA LEU A 72 7.59 7.32 3.97
C LEU A 72 6.90 8.43 3.17
N ALA A 73 5.59 8.61 3.30
CA ALA A 73 4.83 9.68 2.63
C ALA A 73 5.19 11.05 3.20
N THR A 74 5.32 11.17 4.53
CA THR A 74 5.77 12.42 5.16
C THR A 74 7.24 12.70 4.85
N ARG A 75 8.14 11.71 4.94
CA ARG A 75 9.57 11.87 4.62
C ARG A 75 9.81 12.10 3.13
N GLY A 76 9.14 11.34 2.27
CA GLY A 76 9.17 11.47 0.81
C GLY A 76 8.59 12.80 0.36
N GLY A 77 7.48 13.22 0.97
CA GLY A 77 6.90 14.56 0.81
C GLY A 77 7.88 15.65 1.20
N THR A 78 8.56 15.55 2.35
CA THR A 78 9.59 16.53 2.73
C THR A 78 10.82 16.49 1.82
N LYS A 79 11.26 15.33 1.33
CA LYS A 79 12.42 15.22 0.44
C LYS A 79 12.12 15.74 -0.96
N ALA A 80 10.91 15.51 -1.46
CA ALA A 80 10.41 16.07 -2.72
C ALA A 80 10.17 17.58 -2.59
N ALA A 81 9.52 18.03 -1.50
CA ALA A 81 9.28 19.45 -1.22
C ALA A 81 10.60 20.22 -1.07
N ARG A 82 11.61 19.66 -0.39
CA ARG A 82 12.93 20.27 -0.26
C ARG A 82 13.66 20.35 -1.61
N ARG A 83 13.40 19.43 -2.54
CA ARG A 83 13.97 19.45 -3.90
C ARG A 83 13.26 20.45 -4.83
N ILE A 84 11.98 20.74 -4.56
CA ILE A 84 11.18 21.73 -5.29
C ILE A 84 11.44 23.15 -4.75
N LEU A 85 11.59 23.31 -3.44
CA LEU A 85 11.89 24.59 -2.77
C LEU A 85 13.38 24.99 -2.85
N ALA A 86 14.28 24.05 -3.15
CA ALA A 86 15.70 24.32 -3.42
C ALA A 86 15.98 24.60 -4.91
N ARG A 87 14.95 24.92 -5.69
CA ARG A 87 15.05 25.33 -7.09
C ARG A 87 14.59 26.76 -7.27
#